data_AF-A0A644X3F8-F1
#
_entry.id   AF-A0A644X3F8-F1
#
_cell.length_a   1.000
_cell.length_b   1.000
_cell.length_c   1.000
_cell.angle_alpha   90.00
_cell.angle_beta   90.00
_cell.angle_gamma   90.00
#
_symmetry.space_group_name_H-M   'P 1'
#
loop_
_entity.id
_entity.type
_entity.pdbx_description
1 polymer ?
#
loop_
_entity_poly.entity_id
_entity_poly.type
_entity_poly.pdbx_seq_one_letter_code
_entity_poly.pdbx_strand_id
1 'polypeptide(L)'
;MKLEEYIFKRKKEDGINEYDISNRAENTRICVNYIFEYFNNYLETTAADEKTLLQEEKIDKYRHLLREYDAEVREWLVSLYASYGKYMHRNLSAFITDTYFLLYDSEAEFRALSYKVYSNAIKRFDFLDGHSEMIYLFIKDYFKIESSFSSYNQGFAISESIDEWIYNTYRKVGVNIYRFCDEWAHYLYNYPDKWPKAHKKRSEYYYGKKDSDSLKDSVFWDYDYRQKNNLFGLDSLYRDMPKKPFVKGKKQEFEVVLMYCWLHSVTSDDDYWEEYKGKVLDGLGDRR
;
A
#
# COMPACT_ATOMS: atom_id res chain seq x y z
N MET A 1 -8.93 -17.37 -41.97
CA MET A 1 -8.85 -18.18 -43.20
C MET A 1 -9.20 -19.60 -42.81
N LYS A 2 -10.08 -20.29 -43.53
CA LYS A 2 -10.42 -21.70 -43.21
C LYS A 2 -9.38 -22.66 -43.81
N LEU A 3 -9.28 -23.87 -43.28
CA LEU A 3 -8.32 -24.88 -43.74
C LEU A 3 -8.50 -25.17 -45.25
N GLU A 4 -9.74 -25.26 -45.70
CA GLU A 4 -10.08 -25.53 -47.09
C GLU A 4 -9.61 -24.41 -48.03
N GLU A 5 -9.74 -23.16 -47.60
CA GLU A 5 -9.29 -21.97 -48.34
C GLU A 5 -7.75 -21.91 -48.43
N TYR A 6 -7.06 -22.28 -47.35
CA TYR A 6 -5.60 -22.34 -47.30
C TYR A 6 -5.04 -23.42 -48.23
N ILE A 7 -5.59 -24.64 -48.15
CA ILE A 7 -5.18 -25.76 -49.00
C ILE A 7 -5.43 -25.41 -50.47
N PHE A 8 -6.56 -24.80 -50.80
CA PHE A 8 -6.87 -24.37 -52.16
C PHE A 8 -5.85 -23.35 -52.70
N LYS A 9 -5.47 -22.37 -51.86
CA LYS A 9 -4.46 -21.37 -52.22
C LYS A 9 -3.10 -22.00 -52.47
N ARG A 10 -2.59 -22.83 -51.54
CA ARG A 10 -1.26 -23.47 -51.66
C ARG A 10 -1.19 -24.43 -52.84
N LYS A 11 -2.26 -25.21 -53.10
CA LYS A 11 -2.36 -26.06 -54.30
C LYS A 11 -2.20 -25.28 -55.60
N LYS A 12 -2.81 -24.10 -55.68
CA LYS A 12 -2.74 -23.25 -56.87
C LYS A 12 -1.36 -22.62 -57.04
N GLU A 13 -0.73 -22.22 -55.95
CA GLU A 13 0.63 -21.65 -55.93
C GLU A 13 1.69 -22.69 -56.32
N ASP A 14 1.58 -23.90 -55.78
CA ASP A 14 2.56 -24.97 -55.99
C ASP A 14 2.25 -25.84 -57.23
N GLY A 15 1.16 -25.53 -57.95
CA GLY A 15 0.81 -26.18 -59.24
C GLY A 15 0.50 -27.67 -59.14
N ILE A 16 -0.01 -28.13 -58.00
CA ILE A 16 -0.18 -29.57 -57.71
C ILE A 16 -1.43 -30.13 -58.41
N ASN A 17 -1.22 -31.19 -59.21
CA ASN A 17 -2.31 -31.99 -59.77
C ASN A 17 -2.53 -33.25 -58.92
N GLU A 18 -3.51 -33.20 -58.02
CA GLU A 18 -3.82 -34.31 -57.10
C GLU A 18 -4.38 -35.57 -57.79
N TYR A 19 -4.80 -35.46 -59.04
CA TYR A 19 -5.33 -36.57 -59.83
C TYR A 19 -4.24 -37.32 -60.60
N ASP A 20 -2.97 -36.92 -60.48
CA ASP A 20 -1.84 -37.62 -61.07
C ASP A 20 -1.49 -38.88 -60.25
N ILE A 21 -1.83 -40.04 -60.81
CA ILE A 21 -1.64 -41.36 -60.19
C ILE A 21 -0.14 -41.68 -60.05
N SER A 22 0.71 -41.23 -60.97
CA SER A 22 2.15 -41.49 -60.95
C SER A 22 2.85 -40.79 -59.78
N ASN A 23 2.30 -39.66 -59.32
CA ASN A 23 2.84 -38.85 -58.23
C ASN A 23 2.03 -38.94 -56.92
N ARG A 24 1.14 -39.94 -56.80
CA ARG A 24 0.21 -40.09 -55.67
C ARG A 24 0.88 -40.02 -54.29
N ALA A 25 2.02 -40.68 -54.11
CA ALA A 25 2.72 -40.70 -52.83
C ALA A 25 3.25 -39.32 -52.44
N GLU A 26 3.81 -38.58 -53.39
CA GLU A 26 4.36 -37.25 -53.16
C GLU A 26 3.25 -36.21 -52.97
N ASN A 27 2.19 -36.28 -53.77
CA ASN A 27 1.00 -35.43 -53.60
C ASN A 27 0.36 -35.62 -52.22
N THR A 28 0.31 -36.87 -51.72
CA THR A 28 -0.21 -37.16 -50.37
C THR A 28 0.66 -36.50 -49.30
N ARG A 29 2.00 -36.63 -49.42
CA ARG A 29 2.95 -36.01 -48.49
C ARG A 29 2.80 -34.49 -48.45
N ILE A 30 2.70 -33.85 -49.61
CA ILE A 30 2.57 -32.40 -49.70
C ILE A 30 1.24 -31.91 -49.12
N CYS A 31 0.12 -32.56 -49.43
CA CYS A 31 -1.18 -32.21 -48.86
C CYS A 31 -1.22 -32.35 -47.34
N VAL A 32 -0.60 -33.41 -46.78
CA VAL A 32 -0.46 -33.58 -45.33
C VAL A 32 0.40 -32.47 -44.72
N ASN A 33 1.47 -32.05 -45.38
CA ASN A 33 2.30 -30.92 -44.92
C ASN A 33 1.52 -29.61 -44.89
N TYR A 34 0.66 -29.32 -45.88
CA TYR A 34 -0.19 -28.12 -45.83
C TYR A 34 -1.14 -28.11 -44.63
N ILE A 35 -1.67 -29.29 -44.26
CA ILE A 35 -2.49 -29.41 -43.05
C ILE A 35 -1.63 -29.08 -41.84
N PHE A 36 -0.47 -29.71 -41.67
CA PHE A 36 0.43 -29.41 -40.55
C PHE A 36 0.87 -27.93 -40.49
N GLU A 37 1.24 -27.33 -41.62
CA GLU A 37 1.57 -25.90 -41.71
C GLU A 37 0.40 -25.01 -41.30
N TYR A 38 -0.83 -25.34 -41.73
CA TYR A 38 -2.00 -24.57 -41.34
C TYR A 38 -2.22 -24.62 -39.83
N PHE A 39 -2.17 -25.81 -39.23
CA PHE A 39 -2.37 -25.97 -37.79
C PHE A 39 -1.22 -25.33 -36.99
N ASN A 40 0.03 -25.46 -37.42
CA ASN A 40 1.16 -24.86 -36.71
C ASN A 40 1.17 -23.31 -36.84
N ASN A 41 0.87 -22.76 -38.02
CA ASN A 41 0.96 -21.31 -38.24
C ASN A 41 -0.31 -20.55 -37.80
N TYR A 42 -1.49 -21.17 -37.84
CA TYR A 42 -2.76 -20.51 -37.55
C TYR A 42 -3.45 -20.97 -36.26
N LEU A 43 -3.03 -22.09 -35.65
CA LEU A 43 -3.57 -22.55 -34.37
C LEU A 43 -2.57 -22.50 -33.20
N GLU A 44 -1.25 -22.45 -33.41
CA GLU A 44 -0.29 -22.22 -32.30
C GLU A 44 -0.13 -20.73 -31.91
N THR A 45 -0.55 -19.80 -32.76
CA THR A 45 -0.45 -18.35 -32.50
C THR A 45 -1.39 -17.87 -31.39
N THR A 46 -2.53 -18.51 -31.14
CA THR A 46 -3.53 -18.01 -30.18
C THR A 46 -3.10 -18.09 -28.71
N ALA A 47 -2.48 -19.19 -28.26
CA ALA A 47 -2.15 -19.35 -26.84
C ALA A 47 -0.96 -18.49 -26.39
N ALA A 48 0.03 -18.28 -27.28
CA ALA A 48 1.18 -17.42 -27.00
C ALA A 48 0.80 -15.94 -27.08
N ASP A 49 -0.02 -15.55 -28.05
CA ASP A 49 -0.52 -14.18 -28.20
C ASP A 49 -1.49 -13.82 -27.07
N GLU A 50 -2.41 -14.71 -26.68
CA GLU A 50 -3.29 -14.50 -25.51
C GLU A 50 -2.50 -14.40 -24.21
N LYS A 51 -1.45 -15.22 -24.03
CA LYS A 51 -0.57 -15.12 -22.86
C LYS A 51 0.17 -13.78 -22.81
N THR A 52 0.58 -13.27 -23.97
CA THR A 52 1.26 -11.97 -24.10
C THR A 52 0.29 -10.82 -23.82
N LEU A 53 -0.91 -10.85 -24.41
CA LEU A 53 -1.98 -9.87 -24.15
C LEU A 53 -2.39 -9.82 -22.68
N LEU A 54 -2.60 -10.99 -22.05
CA LEU A 54 -2.94 -11.08 -20.62
C LEU A 54 -1.81 -10.56 -19.72
N GLN A 55 -0.55 -10.70 -20.15
CA GLN A 55 0.60 -10.17 -19.43
C GLN A 55 0.70 -8.65 -19.56
N GLU A 56 0.48 -8.11 -20.76
CA GLU A 56 0.42 -6.67 -21.02
C GLU A 56 -0.71 -6.01 -20.23
N GLU A 57 -1.92 -6.58 -20.23
CA GLU A 57 -3.03 -6.08 -19.42
C GLU A 57 -2.71 -6.02 -17.93
N LYS A 58 -2.00 -7.02 -17.39
CA LYS A 58 -1.59 -7.04 -15.98
C LYS A 58 -0.57 -5.94 -15.69
N ILE A 59 0.37 -5.74 -16.60
CA ILE A 59 1.38 -4.67 -16.52
C ILE A 59 0.69 -3.30 -16.51
N ASP A 60 -0.28 -3.07 -17.39
CA ASP A 60 -1.01 -1.80 -17.46
C ASP A 60 -1.91 -1.56 -16.25
N LYS A 61 -2.60 -2.59 -15.76
CA LYS A 61 -3.35 -2.53 -14.50
C LYS A 61 -2.42 -2.15 -13.35
N TYR A 62 -1.23 -2.72 -13.30
CA TYR A 62 -0.26 -2.39 -12.26
C TYR A 62 0.29 -0.97 -12.40
N ARG A 63 0.60 -0.52 -13.62
CA ARG A 63 1.00 0.87 -13.89
C ARG A 63 -0.07 1.85 -13.43
N HIS A 64 -1.35 1.56 -13.67
CA HIS A 64 -2.45 2.41 -13.21
C HIS A 64 -2.56 2.47 -11.68
N LEU A 65 -2.33 1.35 -11.00
CA LEU A 65 -2.29 1.30 -9.53
C LEU A 65 -1.18 2.19 -8.95
N LEU A 66 -0.10 2.40 -9.70
CA LEU A 66 1.04 3.23 -9.31
C LEU A 66 0.94 4.68 -9.82
N ARG A 67 -0.23 5.15 -10.26
CA ARG A 67 -0.38 6.48 -10.88
C ARG A 67 0.07 7.66 -10.03
N GLU A 68 0.06 7.51 -8.70
CA GLU A 68 0.42 8.56 -7.74
C GLU A 68 1.93 8.65 -7.49
N TYR A 69 2.69 7.63 -7.89
CA TYR A 69 4.15 7.64 -7.85
C TYR A 69 4.71 8.49 -9.00
N ASP A 70 5.90 9.04 -8.79
CA ASP A 70 6.67 9.68 -9.85
C ASP A 70 6.87 8.73 -11.03
N ALA A 71 6.98 9.30 -12.24
CA ALA A 71 7.09 8.52 -13.47
C ALA A 71 8.31 7.59 -13.46
N GLU A 72 9.45 8.05 -12.94
CA GLU A 72 10.68 7.25 -12.89
C GLU A 72 10.52 6.05 -11.94
N VAL A 73 10.00 6.30 -10.72
CA VAL A 73 9.73 5.25 -9.73
C VAL A 73 8.68 4.27 -10.24
N ARG A 74 7.62 4.77 -10.87
CA ARG A 74 6.55 3.96 -11.44
C ARG A 74 7.07 3.02 -12.52
N GLU A 75 7.79 3.53 -13.52
CA GLU A 75 8.29 2.67 -14.61
C GLU A 75 9.34 1.68 -14.11
N TRP A 76 10.15 2.05 -13.11
CA TRP A 76 11.03 1.10 -12.43
C TRP A 76 10.25 -0.02 -11.72
N LEU A 77 9.22 0.31 -10.95
CA LEU A 77 8.39 -0.70 -10.28
C LEU A 77 7.67 -1.61 -11.30
N VAL A 78 7.18 -1.02 -12.39
CA VAL A 78 6.51 -1.75 -13.48
C VAL A 78 7.49 -2.68 -14.19
N SER A 79 8.72 -2.25 -14.47
CA SER A 79 9.73 -3.12 -15.09
C SER A 79 10.10 -4.29 -14.19
N LEU A 80 10.26 -4.08 -12.89
CA LEU A 80 10.48 -5.16 -11.92
C LEU A 80 9.30 -6.16 -11.90
N TYR A 81 8.07 -5.67 -12.01
CA TYR A 81 6.91 -6.56 -12.11
C TYR A 81 6.88 -7.33 -13.44
N ALA A 82 7.20 -6.68 -14.56
CA ALA A 82 7.26 -7.33 -15.85
C ALA A 82 8.33 -8.43 -15.90
N SER A 83 9.48 -8.21 -15.26
CA SER A 83 10.60 -9.16 -15.23
C SER A 83 10.43 -10.28 -14.20
N TYR A 84 9.88 -9.99 -13.01
CA TYR A 84 9.89 -10.92 -11.87
C TYR A 84 8.50 -11.30 -11.33
N GLY A 85 7.44 -10.67 -11.85
CA GLY A 85 6.05 -10.90 -11.41
C GLY A 85 5.78 -10.45 -9.97
N LYS A 86 6.61 -9.56 -9.40
CA LYS A 86 6.52 -9.12 -8.00
C LYS A 86 6.01 -7.68 -7.91
N TYR A 87 4.98 -7.48 -7.10
CA TYR A 87 4.47 -6.15 -6.75
C TYR A 87 5.43 -5.47 -5.77
N MET A 88 6.50 -4.88 -6.31
CA MET A 88 7.60 -4.38 -5.48
C MET A 88 7.20 -3.21 -4.57
N HIS A 89 6.21 -2.40 -4.93
CA HIS A 89 5.69 -1.35 -4.02
C HIS A 89 5.24 -1.94 -2.67
N ARG A 90 4.53 -3.08 -2.67
CA ARG A 90 4.07 -3.75 -1.43
C ARG A 90 5.20 -4.41 -0.67
N ASN A 91 6.15 -5.00 -1.40
CA ASN A 91 7.26 -5.71 -0.77
C ASN A 91 8.25 -4.72 -0.13
N LEU A 92 8.51 -3.60 -0.80
CA LEU A 92 9.37 -2.54 -0.28
C LEU A 92 8.71 -1.77 0.86
N SER A 93 7.42 -1.45 0.76
CA SER A 93 6.71 -0.80 1.88
C SER A 93 6.69 -1.66 3.14
N ALA A 94 6.60 -2.98 3.01
CA ALA A 94 6.67 -3.89 4.15
C ALA A 94 8.03 -3.87 4.90
N PHE A 95 9.10 -3.38 4.27
CA PHE A 95 10.40 -3.17 4.93
C PHE A 95 10.51 -1.82 5.65
N ILE A 96 9.55 -0.91 5.45
CA ILE A 96 9.47 0.37 6.17
C ILE A 96 8.77 0.11 7.50
N THR A 97 9.58 -0.17 8.53
CA THR A 97 9.09 -0.54 9.87
C THR A 97 9.27 0.56 10.91
N ASP A 98 9.80 1.72 10.52
CA ASP A 98 10.01 2.83 11.45
C ASP A 98 8.67 3.44 11.87
N THR A 99 8.38 3.37 13.17
CA THR A 99 7.15 3.89 13.77
C THR A 99 6.92 5.37 13.48
N TYR A 100 7.98 6.16 13.32
CA TYR A 100 7.89 7.60 13.13
C TYR A 100 8.09 8.01 11.68
N PHE A 101 8.00 7.07 10.73
CA PHE A 101 8.18 7.33 9.31
C PHE A 101 7.33 8.51 8.80
N LEU A 102 6.06 8.59 9.21
CA LEU A 102 5.14 9.66 8.82
C LEU A 102 5.47 11.04 9.43
N LEU A 103 6.47 11.11 10.31
CA LEU A 103 6.99 12.35 10.88
C LEU A 103 8.31 12.78 10.25
N TYR A 104 8.81 12.09 9.21
CA TYR A 104 10.05 12.44 8.52
C TYR A 104 9.92 13.79 7.78
N ASP A 105 10.95 14.63 7.84
CA ASP A 105 10.95 15.96 7.21
C ASP A 105 12.28 16.33 6.53
N SER A 106 13.25 15.41 6.52
CA SER A 106 14.60 15.69 6.01
C SER A 106 15.13 14.58 5.11
N GLU A 107 15.96 14.94 4.14
CA GLU A 107 16.59 13.96 3.23
C GLU A 107 17.48 12.97 3.99
N ALA A 108 18.13 13.40 5.06
CA ALA A 108 19.00 12.55 5.86
C ALA A 108 18.22 11.37 6.49
N GLU A 109 16.99 11.59 6.95
CA GLU A 109 16.14 10.53 7.49
C GLU A 109 15.73 9.54 6.41
N PHE A 110 15.31 10.02 5.23
CA PHE A 110 14.97 9.17 4.09
C PHE A 110 16.17 8.36 3.60
N ARG A 111 17.36 8.95 3.53
CA ARG A 111 18.61 8.26 3.19
C ARG A 111 18.99 7.19 4.22
N ALA A 112 18.90 7.51 5.50
CA ALA A 112 19.19 6.55 6.56
C ALA A 112 18.23 5.35 6.51
N LEU A 113 16.94 5.60 6.25
CA LEU A 113 15.95 4.55 6.06
C LEU A 113 16.21 3.74 4.77
N SER A 114 16.57 4.40 3.67
CA SER A 114 16.81 3.72 2.40
C SER A 114 17.94 2.70 2.48
N TYR A 115 19.01 2.97 3.23
CA TYR A 115 20.07 1.98 3.45
C TYR A 115 19.58 0.74 4.21
N LYS A 116 18.72 0.93 5.23
CA LYS A 116 18.13 -0.19 5.98
C LYS A 116 17.19 -1.01 5.10
N VAL A 117 16.30 -0.35 4.37
CA VAL A 117 15.37 -1.00 3.44
C VAL A 117 16.13 -1.74 2.35
N TYR A 118 17.12 -1.10 1.73
CA TYR A 118 17.98 -1.72 0.70
C TYR A 118 18.64 -3.01 1.21
N SER A 119 19.31 -2.94 2.38
CA SER A 119 20.00 -4.10 2.96
C SER A 119 19.05 -5.27 3.24
N ASN A 120 17.81 -5.01 3.63
CA ASN A 120 16.81 -6.06 3.84
C ASN A 120 16.20 -6.57 2.53
N ALA A 121 16.01 -5.68 1.56
CA ALA A 121 15.41 -6.00 0.27
C ALA A 121 16.34 -6.91 -0.55
N ILE A 122 17.63 -6.61 -0.67
CA ILE A 122 18.59 -7.41 -1.46
C ILE A 122 18.77 -8.83 -0.91
N LYS A 123 18.59 -9.04 0.41
CA LYS A 123 18.64 -10.38 1.02
C LYS A 123 17.50 -11.28 0.55
N ARG A 124 16.37 -10.69 0.15
CA ARG A 124 15.18 -11.40 -0.30
C ARG A 124 14.99 -11.36 -1.82
N PHE A 125 15.48 -10.31 -2.45
CA PHE A 125 15.32 -9.99 -3.86
C PHE A 125 16.69 -9.54 -4.38
N ASP A 126 17.52 -10.50 -4.72
CA ASP A 126 18.89 -10.30 -5.22
C ASP A 126 18.96 -9.39 -6.45
N PHE A 127 17.95 -9.44 -7.33
CA PHE A 127 17.81 -8.56 -8.48
C PHE A 127 17.66 -7.07 -8.15
N LEU A 128 17.52 -6.69 -6.88
CA LEU A 128 17.56 -5.29 -6.44
C LEU A 128 18.98 -4.79 -6.17
N ASP A 129 20.01 -5.65 -6.27
CA ASP A 129 21.38 -5.20 -6.11
C ASP A 129 21.73 -4.13 -7.16
N GLY A 130 22.35 -3.04 -6.71
CA GLY A 130 22.60 -1.84 -7.52
C GLY A 130 21.43 -0.86 -7.60
N HIS A 131 20.23 -1.20 -7.13
CA HIS A 131 19.04 -0.31 -7.19
C HIS A 131 18.86 0.57 -5.93
N SER A 132 19.94 0.89 -5.21
CA SER A 132 19.86 1.64 -3.95
C SER A 132 19.24 3.04 -4.10
N GLU A 133 19.54 3.74 -5.20
CA GLU A 133 18.96 5.07 -5.48
C GLU A 133 17.46 4.98 -5.78
N MET A 134 17.04 3.99 -6.57
CA MET A 134 15.62 3.79 -6.86
C MET A 134 14.81 3.45 -5.61
N ILE A 135 15.39 2.69 -4.67
CA ILE A 135 14.76 2.41 -3.37
C ILE A 135 14.63 3.71 -2.54
N TYR A 136 15.64 4.58 -2.57
CA TYR A 136 15.54 5.89 -1.92
C TYR A 136 14.42 6.75 -2.52
N LEU A 137 14.35 6.86 -3.85
CA LEU A 137 13.29 7.60 -4.54
C LEU A 137 11.91 7.02 -4.22
N PHE A 138 11.78 5.69 -4.25
CA PHE A 138 10.55 5.00 -3.86
C PHE A 138 10.10 5.35 -2.45
N ILE A 139 11.01 5.37 -1.48
CA ILE A 139 10.65 5.70 -0.09
C ILE A 139 10.12 7.13 0.02
N LYS A 140 10.70 8.09 -0.71
CA LYS A 140 10.23 9.49 -0.73
C LYS A 140 8.84 9.60 -1.35
N ASP A 141 8.61 8.93 -2.47
CA ASP A 141 7.29 8.91 -3.12
C ASP A 141 6.25 8.23 -2.25
N TYR A 142 6.60 7.08 -1.67
CA TYR A 142 5.74 6.35 -0.76
C TYR A 142 5.35 7.21 0.44
N PHE A 143 6.32 7.91 1.06
CA PHE A 143 6.05 8.87 2.13
C PHE A 143 5.06 9.96 1.70
N LYS A 144 5.25 10.54 0.52
CA LYS A 144 4.39 11.62 -0.01
C LYS A 144 2.96 11.13 -0.24
N ILE A 145 2.81 9.93 -0.79
CA ILE A 145 1.50 9.30 -1.03
C ILE A 145 0.81 9.02 0.30
N GLU A 146 1.49 8.35 1.22
CA GLU A 146 0.94 8.02 2.54
C GLU A 146 0.60 9.27 3.36
N SER A 147 1.41 10.32 3.27
CA SER A 147 1.19 11.60 3.96
C SER A 147 0.13 12.47 3.29
N SER A 148 -0.33 12.13 2.09
CA SER A 148 -1.30 12.96 1.38
C SER A 148 -2.63 13.04 2.15
N PHE A 149 -3.29 14.20 2.09
CA PHE A 149 -4.66 14.27 2.56
C PHE A 149 -5.58 13.60 1.52
N SER A 150 -5.99 12.37 1.79
CA SER A 150 -7.07 11.72 1.04
C SER A 150 -8.39 12.49 1.22
N SER A 151 -9.38 12.25 0.35
CA SER A 151 -10.72 12.84 0.50
C SER A 151 -11.36 12.55 1.85
N TYR A 152 -10.98 11.46 2.52
CA TYR A 152 -11.47 11.07 3.84
C TYR A 152 -10.78 11.82 4.98
N ASN A 153 -9.59 12.39 4.74
CA ASN A 153 -8.74 13.04 5.73
C ASN A 153 -8.71 14.57 5.61
N GLN A 154 -9.45 15.17 4.66
CA GLN A 154 -9.53 16.63 4.46
C GLN A 154 -10.65 17.30 5.26
N GLY A 155 -11.51 16.52 5.92
CA GLY A 155 -12.74 17.01 6.55
C GLY A 155 -12.73 17.08 8.08
N PHE A 156 -11.58 16.90 8.74
CA PHE A 156 -11.52 17.01 10.19
C PHE A 156 -11.76 18.46 10.63
N ALA A 157 -12.47 18.61 11.74
CA ALA A 157 -12.75 19.90 12.37
C ALA A 157 -12.53 19.75 13.88
N ILE A 158 -11.27 19.92 14.31
CA ILE A 158 -10.87 19.71 15.70
C ILE A 158 -11.00 21.03 16.47
N SER A 159 -10.22 22.01 16.04
CA SER A 159 -10.28 23.42 16.46
C SER A 159 -9.44 24.23 15.49
N GLU A 160 -9.76 25.51 15.31
CA GLU A 160 -9.01 26.39 14.40
C GLU A 160 -7.50 26.33 14.65
N SER A 161 -7.08 26.35 15.92
CA SER A 161 -5.66 26.33 16.29
C SER A 161 -4.93 25.01 15.97
N ILE A 162 -5.60 23.87 16.15
CA ILE A 162 -5.02 22.55 15.89
C ILE A 162 -5.04 22.28 14.38
N ASP A 163 -6.15 22.61 13.73
CA ASP A 163 -6.32 22.43 12.29
C ASP A 163 -5.27 23.27 11.54
N GLU A 164 -5.09 24.54 11.95
CA GLU A 164 -4.05 25.40 11.41
C GLU A 164 -2.64 24.81 11.63
N TRP A 165 -2.34 24.28 12.81
CA TRP A 165 -1.03 23.65 13.07
C TRP A 165 -0.79 22.44 12.16
N ILE A 166 -1.79 21.58 11.96
CA ILE A 166 -1.71 20.42 11.08
C ILE A 166 -1.47 20.87 9.62
N TYR A 167 -2.33 21.75 9.10
CA TYR A 167 -2.21 22.23 7.72
C TYR A 167 -0.94 23.03 7.47
N ASN A 168 -0.50 23.86 8.41
CA ASN A 168 0.75 24.61 8.30
C ASN A 168 1.96 23.69 8.33
N THR A 169 1.96 22.63 9.14
CA THR A 169 3.04 21.65 9.16
C THR A 169 3.13 20.93 7.81
N TYR A 170 1.99 20.46 7.29
CA TYR A 170 1.96 19.82 5.98
C TYR A 170 2.42 20.76 4.86
N ARG A 171 1.95 22.01 4.82
CA ARG A 171 2.37 22.99 3.80
C ARG A 171 3.86 23.32 3.86
N LYS A 172 4.45 23.39 5.06
CA LYS A 172 5.85 23.78 5.25
C LYS A 172 6.83 22.65 4.99
N VAL A 173 6.52 21.44 5.45
CA VAL A 173 7.48 20.32 5.46
C VAL A 173 6.92 19.00 4.91
N GLY A 174 5.67 18.97 4.42
CA GLY A 174 5.05 17.77 3.85
C GLY A 174 4.57 16.74 4.88
N VAL A 175 4.74 17.00 6.18
CA VAL A 175 4.34 16.09 7.25
C VAL A 175 2.85 16.26 7.57
N ASN A 176 2.11 15.16 7.48
CA ASN A 176 0.70 15.11 7.84
C ASN A 176 0.53 14.52 9.24
N ILE A 177 0.41 15.41 10.24
CA ILE A 177 0.26 15.01 11.64
C ILE A 177 -1.03 14.22 11.87
N TYR A 178 -2.12 14.62 11.22
CA TYR A 178 -3.40 13.90 11.32
C TYR A 178 -3.23 12.44 10.88
N ARG A 179 -2.58 12.22 9.73
CA ARG A 179 -2.32 10.87 9.20
C ARG A 179 -1.50 10.02 10.17
N PHE A 180 -0.45 10.60 10.76
CA PHE A 180 0.34 9.90 11.77
C PHE A 180 -0.52 9.49 12.98
N CYS A 181 -1.34 10.40 13.51
CA CYS A 181 -2.21 10.11 14.65
C CYS A 181 -3.27 9.05 14.33
N ASP A 182 -3.87 9.13 13.15
CA ASP A 182 -4.87 8.16 12.69
C ASP A 182 -4.28 6.75 12.55
N GLU A 183 -3.11 6.63 11.92
CA GLU A 183 -2.37 5.35 11.84
C GLU A 183 -1.97 4.83 13.23
N TRP A 184 -1.55 5.72 14.14
CA TRP A 184 -1.25 5.33 15.51
C TRP A 184 -2.49 4.83 16.27
N ALA A 185 -3.65 5.48 16.11
CA ALA A 185 -4.89 5.06 16.73
C ALA A 185 -5.31 3.66 16.26
N HIS A 186 -5.25 3.41 14.95
CA HIS A 186 -5.54 2.09 14.37
C HIS A 186 -4.51 1.04 14.78
N TYR A 187 -3.23 1.39 14.83
CA TYR A 187 -2.19 0.52 15.36
C TYR A 187 -2.53 0.14 16.80
N LEU A 188 -2.74 1.12 17.68
CA LEU A 188 -3.04 0.88 19.08
C LEU A 188 -4.29 0.00 19.24
N TYR A 189 -5.36 0.25 18.49
CA TYR A 189 -6.57 -0.57 18.51
C TYR A 189 -6.30 -2.05 18.16
N ASN A 190 -5.43 -2.30 17.18
CA ASN A 190 -5.08 -3.66 16.76
C ASN A 190 -4.14 -4.40 17.74
N TYR A 191 -3.49 -3.70 18.66
CA TYR A 191 -2.54 -4.27 19.62
C TYR A 191 -2.90 -3.94 21.09
N PRO A 192 -3.94 -4.59 21.67
CA PRO A 192 -4.37 -4.38 23.06
C PRO A 192 -3.34 -4.74 24.14
N ASP A 193 -2.26 -5.44 23.78
CA ASP A 193 -1.10 -5.68 24.64
C ASP A 193 -0.27 -4.42 24.88
N LYS A 194 -0.36 -3.43 23.99
CA LYS A 194 0.33 -2.15 24.08
C LYS A 194 -0.42 -1.11 24.90
N TRP A 195 -1.68 -1.36 25.24
CA TRP A 195 -2.48 -0.41 26.01
C TRP A 195 -1.90 -0.23 27.41
N PRO A 196 -1.82 1.02 27.91
CA PRO A 196 -1.52 1.25 29.32
C PRO A 196 -2.51 0.47 30.20
N LYS A 197 -2.01 -0.25 31.21
CA LYS A 197 -2.83 -1.13 32.06
C LYS A 197 -4.04 -0.43 32.68
N ALA A 198 -3.90 0.85 33.05
CA ALA A 198 -4.98 1.65 33.61
C ALA A 198 -6.16 1.81 32.63
N HIS A 199 -5.86 1.91 31.33
CA HIS A 199 -6.85 2.13 30.28
C HIS A 199 -7.39 0.82 29.67
N LYS A 200 -7.09 -0.35 30.25
CA LYS A 200 -7.58 -1.62 29.73
C LYS A 200 -8.74 -2.11 30.59
N LYS A 201 -9.96 -2.13 30.02
CA LYS A 201 -11.16 -2.63 30.70
C LYS A 201 -11.73 -3.85 29.99
N ARG A 202 -12.39 -4.72 30.75
CA ARG A 202 -13.05 -5.92 30.22
C ARG A 202 -14.23 -5.47 29.36
N SER A 203 -14.33 -6.00 28.14
CA SER A 203 -15.52 -5.79 27.31
C SER A 203 -16.69 -6.64 27.83
N GLU A 204 -17.88 -6.42 27.28
CA GLU A 204 -19.07 -7.23 27.59
C GLU A 204 -18.87 -8.72 27.28
N TYR A 205 -17.99 -9.05 26.33
CA TYR A 205 -17.70 -10.42 25.92
C TYR A 205 -16.62 -11.10 26.78
N TYR A 206 -15.95 -10.37 27.68
CA TYR A 206 -14.78 -10.88 28.40
C TYR A 206 -15.05 -12.18 29.18
N TYR A 207 -16.16 -12.25 29.90
CA TYR A 207 -16.50 -13.42 30.72
C TYR A 207 -16.95 -14.64 29.91
N GLY A 208 -17.22 -14.44 28.60
CA GLY A 208 -17.47 -15.53 27.66
C GLY A 208 -16.21 -16.13 27.05
N LYS A 209 -15.02 -15.55 27.30
CA LYS A 209 -13.75 -15.99 26.73
C LYS A 209 -13.45 -17.43 27.17
N LYS A 210 -13.35 -18.34 26.21
CA LYS A 210 -12.83 -19.69 26.42
C LYS A 210 -11.37 -19.76 26.03
N ASP A 211 -10.60 -20.62 26.69
CA ASP A 211 -9.17 -20.81 26.38
C ASP A 211 -8.93 -21.31 24.94
N SER A 212 -9.97 -21.83 24.28
CA SER A 212 -9.96 -22.27 22.88
C SER A 212 -10.29 -21.18 21.86
N ASP A 213 -10.67 -19.98 22.29
CA ASP A 213 -11.10 -18.92 21.36
C ASP A 213 -9.91 -18.33 20.61
N SER A 214 -9.92 -18.47 19.28
CA SER A 214 -8.95 -17.85 18.37
C SER A 214 -9.27 -16.39 18.05
N LEU A 215 -10.23 -15.78 18.77
CA LEU A 215 -10.64 -14.40 18.58
C LEU A 215 -9.56 -13.43 19.07
N LYS A 216 -9.44 -12.28 18.40
CA LYS A 216 -8.49 -11.23 18.80
C LYS A 216 -8.79 -10.76 20.22
N ASP A 217 -7.73 -10.43 20.97
CA ASP A 217 -7.88 -9.89 22.32
C ASP A 217 -8.71 -8.59 22.37
N SER A 218 -8.76 -7.83 21.27
CA SER A 218 -9.60 -6.62 21.15
C SER A 218 -11.10 -6.90 21.23
N VAL A 219 -11.53 -8.16 21.11
CA VAL A 219 -12.93 -8.57 21.31
C VAL A 219 -13.28 -8.62 22.80
N PHE A 220 -12.31 -8.95 23.64
CA PHE A 220 -12.50 -9.19 25.08
C PHE A 220 -12.10 -7.98 25.93
N TRP A 221 -11.43 -7.00 25.33
CA TRP A 221 -10.91 -5.83 26.03
C TRP A 221 -11.29 -4.57 25.27
N ASP A 222 -11.79 -3.58 26.01
CA ASP A 222 -12.03 -2.24 25.51
C ASP A 222 -10.95 -1.28 26.04
N TYR A 223 -10.64 -0.28 25.22
CA TYR A 223 -9.78 0.81 25.63
C TYR A 223 -10.61 1.88 26.36
N ASP A 224 -10.24 2.20 27.58
CA ASP A 224 -10.88 3.22 28.39
C ASP A 224 -10.28 4.61 28.12
N TYR A 225 -10.70 5.21 27.01
CA TYR A 225 -10.30 6.56 26.60
C TYR A 225 -10.95 7.68 27.45
N ARG A 226 -11.84 7.35 28.40
CA ARG A 226 -12.47 8.33 29.29
C ARG A 226 -11.66 8.60 30.57
N GLN A 227 -10.63 7.80 30.83
CA GLN A 227 -9.72 8.01 31.95
C GLN A 227 -8.80 9.23 31.73
N LYS A 228 -8.33 9.79 32.85
CA LYS A 228 -7.39 10.91 32.85
C LYS A 228 -5.95 10.43 32.78
N ASN A 229 -5.10 11.24 32.16
CA ASN A 229 -3.65 11.09 32.04
C ASN A 229 -3.21 9.95 31.10
N ASN A 230 -2.09 10.16 30.40
CA ASN A 230 -1.41 9.16 29.56
C ASN A 230 -2.34 8.41 28.58
N LEU A 231 -3.34 9.11 28.04
CA LEU A 231 -4.17 8.61 26.95
C LEU A 231 -3.29 8.16 25.79
N PHE A 232 -3.65 7.04 25.17
CA PHE A 232 -2.94 6.41 24.06
C PHE A 232 -1.47 6.05 24.33
N GLY A 233 -1.06 5.98 25.62
CA GLY A 233 0.34 5.79 25.98
C GLY A 233 1.23 6.97 25.57
N LEU A 234 0.63 8.16 25.50
CA LEU A 234 1.23 9.37 24.95
C LEU A 234 2.52 9.79 25.68
N ASP A 235 2.69 9.49 26.97
CA ASP A 235 3.92 9.82 27.69
C ASP A 235 5.14 9.15 27.05
N SER A 236 5.04 7.85 26.78
CA SER A 236 6.09 7.08 26.09
C SER A 236 6.20 7.49 24.63
N LEU A 237 5.07 7.53 23.92
CA LEU A 237 5.05 7.88 22.50
C LEU A 237 5.70 9.24 22.26
N TYR A 238 5.22 10.26 22.97
CA TYR A 238 5.69 11.62 22.81
C TYR A 238 7.15 11.75 23.24
N ARG A 239 7.61 11.05 24.28
CA ARG A 239 9.02 11.05 24.69
C ARG A 239 9.91 10.55 23.56
N ASP A 240 9.50 9.48 22.87
CA ASP A 240 10.31 8.77 21.89
C ASP A 240 10.20 9.39 20.48
N MET A 241 9.17 10.22 20.22
CA MET A 241 9.05 11.00 18.98
C MET A 241 10.25 11.94 18.73
N PRO A 242 10.66 12.11 17.46
CA PRO A 242 11.64 13.11 17.06
C PRO A 242 11.25 14.53 17.53
N LYS A 243 12.17 15.25 18.18
CA LYS A 243 11.91 16.60 18.73
C LYS A 243 12.02 17.68 17.65
N LYS A 244 11.19 17.54 16.61
CA LYS A 244 11.11 18.48 15.50
C LYS A 244 10.34 19.74 15.89
N PRO A 245 10.48 20.86 15.16
CA PRO A 245 9.79 22.11 15.48
C PRO A 245 8.27 21.95 15.60
N PHE A 246 7.67 21.09 14.77
CA PHE A 246 6.23 20.81 14.82
C PHE A 246 5.83 19.80 15.91
N VAL A 247 6.78 19.14 16.59
CA VAL A 247 6.50 18.20 17.69
C VAL A 247 6.76 18.83 19.06
N LYS A 248 7.83 19.63 19.18
CA LYS A 248 8.24 20.24 20.46
C LYS A 248 7.14 21.09 21.08
N GLY A 249 6.83 20.80 22.34
CA GLY A 249 5.78 21.47 23.11
C GLY A 249 4.35 21.10 22.73
N LYS A 250 4.14 20.18 21.78
CA LYS A 250 2.82 19.87 21.19
C LYS A 250 2.14 18.63 21.76
N LYS A 251 2.54 18.20 22.96
CA LYS A 251 2.03 16.96 23.57
C LYS A 251 0.51 16.97 23.69
N GLN A 252 -0.08 18.06 24.20
CA GLN A 252 -1.53 18.14 24.36
C GLN A 252 -2.25 18.13 23.00
N GLU A 253 -1.71 18.81 22.01
CA GLU A 253 -2.26 18.81 20.65
C GLU A 253 -2.23 17.41 20.03
N PHE A 254 -1.16 16.63 20.22
CA PHE A 254 -1.14 15.22 19.84
C PHE A 254 -2.21 14.39 20.56
N GLU A 255 -2.43 14.61 21.86
CA GLU A 255 -3.51 13.94 22.61
C GLU A 255 -4.87 14.22 22.00
N VAL A 256 -5.15 15.49 21.66
CA VAL A 256 -6.43 15.90 21.08
C VAL A 256 -6.63 15.29 19.69
N VAL A 257 -5.61 15.31 18.83
CA VAL A 257 -5.72 14.69 17.49
C VAL A 257 -5.90 13.17 17.61
N LEU A 258 -5.17 12.50 18.50
CA LEU A 258 -5.34 11.07 18.75
C LEU A 258 -6.73 10.72 19.27
N MET A 259 -7.26 11.53 20.20
CA MET A 259 -8.62 11.38 20.71
C MET A 259 -9.63 11.53 19.57
N TYR A 260 -9.46 12.56 18.73
CA TYR A 260 -10.33 12.77 17.57
C TYR A 260 -10.33 11.56 16.63
N CYS A 261 -9.15 11.06 16.24
CA CYS A 261 -9.03 9.88 15.39
C CYS A 261 -9.63 8.63 16.05
N TRP A 262 -9.41 8.43 17.36
CA TRP A 262 -9.98 7.30 18.07
C TRP A 262 -11.51 7.33 18.07
N LEU A 263 -12.10 8.46 18.41
CA LEU A 263 -13.55 8.58 18.53
C LEU A 263 -14.26 8.48 17.18
N HIS A 264 -13.71 9.06 16.10
CA HIS A 264 -14.38 9.07 14.79
C HIS A 264 -14.00 7.87 13.92
N SER A 265 -12.75 7.40 13.97
CA SER A 265 -12.29 6.29 13.11
C SER A 265 -12.41 4.91 13.76
N VAL A 266 -12.32 4.81 15.10
CA VAL A 266 -12.25 3.50 15.80
C VAL A 266 -13.55 3.15 16.51
N THR A 267 -14.10 4.05 17.33
CA THR A 267 -15.28 3.73 18.18
C THR A 267 -16.58 4.35 17.72
N SER A 268 -16.54 5.38 16.88
CA SER A 268 -17.70 6.19 16.48
C SER A 268 -18.50 6.76 17.67
N ASP A 269 -17.79 7.30 18.69
CA ASP A 269 -18.39 7.92 19.90
C ASP A 269 -18.33 9.46 19.78
N ASP A 270 -19.17 9.99 18.88
CA ASP A 270 -19.28 11.44 18.60
C ASP A 270 -19.84 12.22 19.79
N ASP A 271 -20.68 11.59 20.62
CA ASP A 271 -21.26 12.21 21.82
C ASP A 271 -20.17 12.57 22.84
N TYR A 272 -19.21 11.67 23.07
CA TYR A 272 -18.09 11.93 23.97
C TYR A 272 -17.11 12.97 23.42
N TRP A 273 -17.03 13.16 22.10
CA TRP A 273 -16.15 14.16 21.51
C TRP A 273 -16.51 15.58 21.98
N GLU A 274 -17.80 15.93 22.02
CA GLU A 274 -18.25 17.24 22.52
C GLU A 274 -17.88 17.45 24.00
N GLU A 275 -18.05 16.41 24.83
CA GLU A 275 -17.67 16.45 26.25
C GLU A 275 -16.15 16.63 26.42
N TYR A 276 -15.35 15.92 25.63
CA TYR A 276 -13.90 16.00 25.66
C TYR A 276 -13.39 17.39 25.23
N LYS A 277 -13.96 17.94 24.14
CA LYS A 277 -13.62 19.28 23.64
C LYS A 277 -13.79 20.34 24.72
N GLY A 278 -14.94 20.40 25.40
CA GLY A 278 -15.19 21.40 26.45
C GLY A 278 -14.25 21.31 27.64
N LYS A 279 -13.69 20.12 27.94
CA LYS A 279 -12.74 19.95 29.06
C LYS A 279 -11.31 20.34 28.70
N VAL A 280 -10.89 20.07 27.46
CA VAL A 280 -9.48 20.13 27.06
C VAL A 280 -9.17 21.36 26.21
N LEU A 281 -10.05 21.74 25.29
CA LEU A 281 -9.84 22.88 24.40
C LEU A 281 -10.08 24.22 25.10
N ASP A 282 -11.07 24.30 26.00
CA ASP A 282 -11.31 25.52 26.79
C ASP A 282 -10.10 25.85 27.69
N GLY A 283 -9.41 24.82 28.20
CA GLY A 283 -8.17 24.97 28.97
C GLY A 283 -6.91 25.29 28.13
N LEU A 284 -6.98 25.19 26.80
CA LEU A 284 -5.92 25.58 25.86
C LEU A 284 -6.05 27.04 25.42
N GLY A 285 -7.28 27.59 25.37
CA GLY A 285 -7.55 28.99 25.06
C GLY A 285 -6.98 29.97 26.11
N ASP A 286 -6.98 29.58 27.38
CA ASP A 286 -6.47 30.39 28.51
C ASP A 286 -4.93 30.44 28.64
N ARG A 287 -4.18 29.77 27.76
CA ARG A 287 -2.69 29.72 27.82
C ARG A 287 -1.99 30.51 26.71
N ARG A 288 -2.69 31.43 26.03
CA ARG A 288 -2.11 32.34 25.04
C ARG A 288 -1.78 33.71 25.62
#